data_AF-A0A4Q3M966-F1
#
_entry.id   AF-A0A4Q3M966-F1
#
_cell.length_a   1.000
_cell.length_b   1.000
_cell.length_c   1.000
_cell.angle_alpha   90.00
_cell.angle_beta   90.00
_cell.angle_gamma   90.00
#
_symmetry.space_group_name_H-M   'P 1'
#
loop_
_entity.id
_entity.type
_entity.pdbx_description
1 polymer ?
#
loop_
_entity_poly.entity_id
_entity_poly.type
_entity_poly.pdbx_seq_one_letter_code
_entity_poly.pdbx_strand_id
1 'polypeptide(L)'
;MTLSAPAPLSDDHDLTEFYSGVAELDDWLRKRAPSNQATGASRTFVLCDGKRVVGYYALATGAVAQKDAPGRIKRNMPEPIPFAVLGRLAIDQAFQGRGIGRALVRDAGLRLLQAAEIVGIRSMLVHAISEDAEAFYLALGFAQSPS
;
A
#
# COMPACT_ATOMS: atom_id res chain seq x y z
N MET A 1 4.88 -24.56 -2.75
CA MET A 1 4.38 -23.27 -2.24
C MET A 1 3.48 -22.67 -3.28
N THR A 2 2.20 -22.52 -2.98
CA THR A 2 1.23 -21.91 -3.89
C THR A 2 0.67 -20.70 -3.17
N LEU A 3 1.15 -19.51 -3.55
CA LEU A 3 0.64 -18.28 -2.99
C LEU A 3 -0.77 -18.03 -3.52
N SER A 4 -1.66 -17.63 -2.61
CA SER A 4 -3.00 -17.17 -2.95
C SER A 4 -2.95 -15.85 -3.74
N ALA A 5 -4.04 -15.50 -4.42
CA ALA A 5 -4.20 -14.13 -4.93
C ALA A 5 -4.45 -13.15 -3.77
N PRO A 6 -4.06 -11.87 -3.89
CA PRO A 6 -4.32 -10.88 -2.85
C PRO A 6 -5.81 -10.78 -2.50
N ALA A 7 -6.14 -10.91 -1.22
CA ALA A 7 -7.51 -10.88 -0.70
C ALA A 7 -7.64 -9.90 0.47
N PRO A 8 -8.85 -9.36 0.77
CA PRO A 8 -9.07 -8.53 1.95
C PRO A 8 -8.66 -9.26 3.23
N LEU A 9 -8.04 -8.55 4.18
CA LEU A 9 -7.71 -9.09 5.50
C LEU A 9 -9.00 -9.58 6.19
N SER A 10 -8.89 -10.66 6.96
CA SER A 10 -9.99 -11.29 7.70
C SER A 10 -9.43 -12.09 8.87
N ASP A 11 -10.31 -12.57 9.74
CA ASP A 11 -9.92 -13.35 10.93
C ASP A 11 -9.37 -14.75 10.59
N ASP A 12 -9.53 -15.21 9.35
CA ASP A 12 -8.99 -16.49 8.87
C ASP A 12 -7.49 -16.44 8.58
N HIS A 13 -6.89 -15.24 8.54
CA HIS A 13 -5.49 -15.03 8.22
C HIS A 13 -4.59 -15.09 9.45
N ASP A 14 -3.51 -15.86 9.36
CA ASP A 14 -2.49 -15.94 10.40
C ASP A 14 -1.42 -14.86 10.19
N LEU A 15 -1.34 -13.93 11.16
CA LEU A 15 -0.42 -12.79 11.19
C LEU A 15 0.74 -12.99 12.17
N THR A 16 0.74 -14.09 12.94
CA THR A 16 1.60 -14.26 14.12
C THR A 16 3.08 -14.28 13.74
N GLU A 17 3.43 -15.06 12.72
CA GLU A 17 4.81 -15.22 12.24
C GLU A 17 5.26 -14.15 11.24
N PHE A 18 4.42 -13.16 10.90
CA PHE A 18 4.79 -12.17 9.89
C PHE A 18 6.00 -11.35 10.33
N TYR A 19 7.06 -11.37 9.53
CA TYR A 19 8.28 -10.62 9.81
C TYR A 19 8.86 -10.02 8.54
N SER A 20 8.72 -8.70 8.36
CA SER A 20 9.25 -7.99 7.18
C SER A 20 10.67 -7.45 7.38
N GLY A 21 11.17 -7.47 8.62
CA GLY A 21 12.41 -6.79 9.01
C GLY A 21 12.19 -5.33 9.44
N VAL A 22 10.96 -4.82 9.38
CA VAL A 22 10.59 -3.48 9.85
C VAL A 22 9.51 -3.60 10.92
N ALA A 23 9.91 -3.50 12.18
CA ALA A 23 9.04 -3.75 13.34
C ALA A 23 7.75 -2.91 13.33
N GLU A 24 7.81 -1.66 12.87
CA GLU A 24 6.64 -0.79 12.75
C GLU A 24 5.57 -1.38 11.80
N LEU A 25 5.99 -1.95 10.66
CA LEU A 25 5.08 -2.56 9.69
C LEU A 25 4.50 -3.88 10.21
N ASP A 26 5.32 -4.68 10.89
CA ASP A 26 4.89 -5.96 11.43
C ASP A 26 3.89 -5.78 12.58
N ASP A 27 4.18 -4.84 13.48
CA ASP A 27 3.33 -4.53 14.62
C ASP A 27 2.03 -3.86 14.20
N TRP A 28 2.06 -2.98 13.20
CA TRP A 28 0.84 -2.39 12.67
C TRP A 28 -0.07 -3.45 12.06
N LEU A 29 0.47 -4.40 11.29
CA LEU A 29 -0.31 -5.48 10.69
C LEU A 29 -1.06 -6.27 11.76
N ARG A 30 -0.36 -6.69 12.82
CA ARG A 30 -0.94 -7.50 13.91
C ARG A 30 -1.92 -6.71 14.79
N LYS A 31 -1.58 -5.48 15.16
CA LYS A 31 -2.26 -4.75 16.24
C LYS A 31 -3.29 -3.74 15.74
N ARG A 32 -3.15 -3.24 14.50
CA ARG A 32 -3.94 -2.10 14.01
C ARG A 32 -4.71 -2.40 12.73
N ALA A 33 -4.17 -3.22 11.82
CA ALA A 33 -4.81 -3.46 10.53
C ALA A 33 -6.27 -3.97 10.62
N PRO A 34 -6.62 -4.93 11.51
CA PRO A 34 -8.01 -5.40 11.63
C PRO A 34 -8.96 -4.29 12.10
N SER A 35 -8.55 -3.55 13.14
CA SER A 35 -9.35 -2.44 13.69
C SER A 35 -9.50 -1.29 12.69
N ASN A 36 -8.43 -0.94 11.97
CA ASN A 36 -8.47 0.08 10.93
C ASN A 36 -9.38 -0.33 9.76
N GLN A 37 -9.43 -1.63 9.43
CA GLN A 37 -10.37 -2.13 8.43
C GLN A 37 -11.82 -2.01 8.91
N ALA A 38 -12.11 -2.46 10.13
CA ALA A 38 -13.45 -2.40 10.72
C ALA A 38 -13.97 -0.95 10.82
N THR A 39 -13.11 0.00 11.19
CA THR A 39 -13.46 1.42 11.37
C THR A 39 -13.44 2.23 10.08
N GLY A 40 -12.94 1.68 8.97
CA GLY A 40 -12.86 2.39 7.70
C GLY A 40 -11.60 3.25 7.51
N ALA A 41 -10.67 3.26 8.48
CA ALA A 41 -9.43 4.03 8.40
C ALA A 41 -8.49 3.54 7.27
N SER A 42 -8.54 2.23 6.95
CA SER A 42 -7.84 1.68 5.78
C SER A 42 -8.52 0.41 5.25
N ARG A 43 -8.13 -0.04 4.06
CA ARG A 43 -8.46 -1.37 3.52
C ARG A 43 -7.16 -2.13 3.34
N THR A 44 -7.04 -3.28 4.00
CA THR A 44 -5.80 -4.08 3.99
C THR A 44 -6.01 -5.31 3.15
N PHE A 45 -5.07 -5.58 2.24
CA PHE A 45 -5.07 -6.76 1.39
C PHE A 45 -3.81 -7.59 1.68
N VAL A 46 -3.98 -8.90 1.77
CA VAL A 46 -2.93 -9.84 2.15
C VAL A 46 -2.71 -10.89 1.08
N LEU A 47 -1.46 -11.32 0.97
CA LEU A 47 -0.99 -12.45 0.18
C LEU A 47 -0.61 -13.56 1.15
N CYS A 48 -1.13 -14.76 0.93
CA CYS A 48 -0.96 -15.87 1.88
C CYS A 48 -0.33 -17.11 1.24
N ASP A 49 0.48 -17.82 2.02
CA ASP A 49 0.84 -19.23 1.81
C ASP A 49 0.00 -20.08 2.77
N GLY A 50 -1.04 -20.75 2.23
CA GLY A 50 -2.11 -21.28 3.07
C GLY A 50 -2.83 -20.15 3.82
N LYS A 51 -2.85 -20.19 5.15
CA LYS A 51 -3.40 -19.13 6.02
C LYS A 51 -2.36 -18.09 6.46
N ARG A 52 -1.07 -18.42 6.35
CA ARG A 52 0.01 -17.53 6.80
C ARG A 52 0.13 -16.36 5.85
N VAL A 53 0.04 -15.14 6.37
CA VAL A 53 0.31 -13.93 5.59
C VAL A 53 1.82 -13.83 5.33
N VAL A 54 2.17 -13.61 4.07
CA VAL A 54 3.56 -13.48 3.61
C VAL A 54 3.82 -12.14 2.90
N GLY A 55 2.78 -11.33 2.72
CA GLY A 55 2.88 -9.96 2.25
C GLY A 55 1.55 -9.25 2.38
N TYR A 56 1.58 -7.94 2.50
CA TYR A 56 0.36 -7.15 2.58
C TYR A 56 0.57 -5.73 2.06
N TYR A 57 -0.53 -5.06 1.75
CA TYR A 57 -0.56 -3.62 1.61
C TYR A 57 -1.86 -3.02 2.16
N ALA A 58 -1.84 -1.72 2.47
CA ALA A 58 -3.00 -1.01 2.97
C ALA A 58 -3.27 0.27 2.17
N LEU A 59 -4.53 0.44 1.77
CA LEU A 59 -5.02 1.62 1.05
C LEU A 59 -5.90 2.49 1.95
N ALA A 60 -5.78 3.79 1.81
CA ALA A 60 -6.65 4.79 2.45
C ALA A 60 -6.92 5.95 1.49
N THR A 61 -7.97 6.73 1.75
CA THR A 61 -8.21 8.01 1.06
C THR A 61 -7.31 9.09 1.65
N GLY A 62 -6.85 10.02 0.83
CA GLY A 62 -6.09 11.18 1.29
C GLY A 62 -6.22 12.37 0.35
N ALA A 63 -5.58 13.47 0.76
CA ALA A 63 -5.46 14.66 -0.06
C ALA A 63 -4.09 15.30 0.16
N VAL A 64 -3.57 15.94 -0.88
CA VAL A 64 -2.25 16.60 -0.86
C VAL A 64 -2.43 18.04 -1.28
N ALA A 65 -1.76 18.97 -0.59
CA ALA A 65 -1.78 20.38 -0.97
C ALA A 65 -1.09 20.56 -2.33
N GLN A 66 -1.53 21.52 -3.16
CA GLN A 66 -0.92 21.69 -4.48
C GLN A 66 0.57 22.03 -4.43
N LYS A 67 1.03 22.70 -3.37
CA LYS A 67 2.46 22.98 -3.19
C LYS A 67 3.31 21.70 -3.08
N ASP A 68 2.75 20.65 -2.49
CA ASP A 68 3.42 19.38 -2.20
C ASP A 68 3.19 18.34 -3.32
N ALA A 69 2.75 18.79 -4.51
CA ALA A 69 2.47 17.91 -5.64
C ALA A 69 3.31 18.29 -6.89
N PRO A 70 3.82 17.31 -7.66
CA PRO A 70 4.52 17.57 -8.91
C PRO A 70 3.66 18.37 -9.89
N GLY A 71 4.30 19.23 -10.70
CA GLY A 71 3.60 20.13 -11.64
C GLY A 71 2.58 19.43 -12.54
N ARG A 72 2.92 18.25 -13.08
CA ARG A 72 2.01 17.44 -13.90
C ARG A 72 0.78 16.92 -13.15
N ILE A 73 0.93 16.66 -11.84
CA ILE A 73 -0.14 16.13 -11.01
C ILE A 73 -1.14 17.23 -10.62
N LYS A 74 -0.63 18.42 -10.25
CA LYS A 74 -1.46 19.55 -9.78
C LYS A 74 -2.10 20.43 -10.85
N ARG A 75 -1.62 20.36 -12.09
CA ARG A 75 -2.16 21.19 -13.18
C ARG A 75 -3.67 20.97 -13.33
N ASN A 76 -4.44 22.07 -13.21
CA ASN A 76 -5.91 22.11 -13.30
C ASN A 76 -6.65 21.26 -12.25
N MET A 77 -6.04 21.02 -11.09
CA MET A 77 -6.68 20.31 -9.97
C MET A 77 -7.23 21.28 -8.91
N PRO A 78 -8.23 20.86 -8.11
CA PRO A 78 -8.66 21.60 -6.92
C PRO A 78 -7.59 21.63 -5.82
N GLU A 79 -7.83 22.41 -4.77
CA GLU A 79 -7.05 22.47 -3.54
C GLU A 79 -7.96 22.00 -2.38
N PRO A 80 -7.62 20.91 -1.66
CA PRO A 80 -6.49 20.00 -1.90
C PRO A 80 -6.76 19.01 -3.05
N ILE A 81 -5.70 18.42 -3.59
CA ILE A 81 -5.77 17.42 -4.66
C ILE A 81 -6.17 16.06 -4.04
N PRO A 82 -7.18 15.34 -4.58
CA PRO A 82 -7.57 14.03 -4.06
C PRO A 82 -6.59 12.91 -4.47
N PHE A 83 -6.14 12.12 -3.51
CA PHE A 83 -5.21 10.99 -3.71
C PHE A 83 -5.71 9.72 -3.02
N ALA A 84 -5.23 8.58 -3.53
CA ALA A 84 -5.21 7.35 -2.77
C ALA A 84 -3.86 7.20 -2.08
N VAL A 85 -3.84 6.81 -0.81
CA VAL A 85 -2.62 6.60 -0.05
C VAL A 85 -2.35 5.10 0.04
N LEU A 86 -1.22 4.65 -0.52
CA LEU A 86 -0.64 3.35 -0.22
C LEU A 86 0.14 3.51 1.07
N GLY A 87 -0.57 3.37 2.19
CA GLY A 87 -0.06 3.73 3.51
C GLY A 87 1.00 2.74 4.02
N ARG A 88 0.87 1.47 3.63
CA ARG A 88 1.79 0.40 4.03
C ARG A 88 1.94 -0.62 2.92
N LEU A 89 3.14 -1.15 2.78
CA LEU A 89 3.50 -2.29 1.94
C LEU A 89 4.62 -3.04 2.64
N ALA A 90 4.44 -4.33 2.88
CA ALA A 90 5.48 -5.16 3.48
C ALA A 90 5.41 -6.58 2.94
N ILE A 91 6.56 -7.25 2.91
CA ILE A 91 6.72 -8.63 2.46
C ILE A 91 7.52 -9.34 3.54
N ASP A 92 7.08 -10.52 3.94
CA ASP A 92 7.81 -11.38 4.87
C ASP A 92 9.22 -11.63 4.32
N GLN A 93 10.23 -11.56 5.20
CA GLN A 93 11.63 -11.59 4.82
C GLN A 93 12.00 -12.87 4.06
N ALA A 94 11.37 -14.00 4.38
CA ALA A 94 11.60 -15.26 3.66
C ALA A 94 11.12 -15.21 2.19
N PHE A 95 10.25 -14.26 1.85
CA PHE A 95 9.60 -14.10 0.54
C PHE A 95 10.10 -12.88 -0.25
N GLN A 96 10.99 -12.07 0.34
CA GLN A 96 11.60 -10.93 -0.34
C GLN A 96 12.49 -11.35 -1.53
N GLY A 97 12.73 -10.41 -2.46
CA GLY A 97 13.53 -10.67 -3.68
C GLY A 97 12.82 -11.48 -4.78
N ARG A 98 11.58 -11.92 -4.57
CA ARG A 98 10.82 -12.77 -5.52
C ARG A 98 9.86 -12.00 -6.42
N GLY A 99 9.99 -10.68 -6.52
CA GLY A 99 9.09 -9.82 -7.30
C GLY A 99 7.71 -9.55 -6.67
N ILE A 100 7.42 -10.10 -5.49
CA ILE A 100 6.12 -9.99 -4.80
C ILE A 100 5.74 -8.52 -4.53
N GLY A 101 6.67 -7.69 -4.08
CA GLY A 101 6.39 -6.27 -3.83
C GLY A 101 5.86 -5.54 -5.06
N ARG A 102 6.48 -5.77 -6.21
CA ARG A 102 6.03 -5.19 -7.49
C ARG A 102 4.64 -5.70 -7.86
N ALA A 103 4.37 -6.99 -7.63
CA ALA A 103 3.05 -7.58 -7.87
C ALA A 103 1.96 -7.00 -6.94
N LEU A 104 2.27 -6.75 -5.67
CA LEU A 104 1.34 -6.12 -4.72
C LEU A 104 1.04 -4.66 -5.06
N VAL A 105 2.04 -3.88 -5.49
CA VAL A 105 1.81 -2.50 -5.97
C VAL A 105 0.94 -2.50 -7.23
N ARG A 106 1.15 -3.47 -8.13
CA ARG A 106 0.28 -3.64 -9.31
C ARG A 106 -1.16 -3.98 -8.91
N ASP A 107 -1.36 -4.90 -7.97
CA ASP A 107 -2.68 -5.25 -7.46
C ASP A 107 -3.38 -4.03 -6.83
N ALA A 108 -2.65 -3.27 -6.00
CA ALA A 108 -3.14 -2.02 -5.41
C ALA A 108 -3.57 -1.01 -6.49
N GLY A 109 -2.74 -0.81 -7.52
CA GLY A 109 -3.05 0.07 -8.64
C GLY A 109 -4.30 -0.35 -9.41
N LEU A 110 -4.49 -1.65 -9.69
CA LEU A 110 -5.68 -2.15 -10.37
C LEU A 110 -6.96 -1.93 -9.55
N ARG A 111 -6.89 -2.11 -8.23
CA ARG A 111 -8.03 -1.80 -7.34
C ARG A 111 -8.34 -0.31 -7.29
N LEU A 112 -7.31 0.54 -7.29
CA LEU A 112 -7.50 1.99 -7.32
C LEU A 112 -8.10 2.46 -8.65
N LEU A 113 -7.75 1.85 -9.77
CA LEU A 113 -8.40 2.12 -11.05
C LEU A 113 -9.90 1.79 -11.01
N GLN A 114 -10.27 0.65 -10.42
CA GLN A 114 -11.68 0.30 -10.23
C GLN A 114 -12.41 1.29 -9.31
N ALA A 115 -11.78 1.73 -8.22
CA ALA A 115 -12.35 2.74 -7.33
C ALA A 115 -12.47 4.12 -7.99
N ALA A 116 -11.54 4.46 -8.89
CA ALA A 116 -11.48 5.73 -9.59
C ALA A 116 -12.66 5.97 -10.55
N GLU A 117 -13.37 4.90 -10.95
CA GLU A 117 -14.60 5.00 -11.74
C GLU A 117 -15.77 5.64 -10.96
N ILE A 118 -15.71 5.60 -9.62
CA ILE A 118 -16.80 6.06 -8.74
C ILE A 118 -16.36 7.25 -7.89
N VAL A 119 -15.09 7.30 -7.50
CA VAL A 119 -14.53 8.33 -6.62
C VAL A 119 -13.34 8.99 -7.30
N GLY A 120 -13.26 10.33 -7.28
CA GLY A 120 -12.14 11.05 -7.87
C GLY A 120 -10.81 10.71 -7.18
N ILE A 121 -9.91 10.03 -7.90
CA ILE A 121 -8.54 9.69 -7.44
C ILE A 121 -7.57 10.19 -8.50
N ARG A 122 -6.73 11.17 -8.15
CA ARG A 122 -5.76 11.72 -9.11
C ARG A 122 -4.57 10.80 -9.34
N SER A 123 -4.05 10.24 -8.26
CA SER A 123 -2.87 9.39 -8.24
C SER A 123 -2.79 8.63 -6.91
N MET A 124 -1.85 7.69 -6.84
CA MET A 124 -1.42 7.04 -5.62
C MET A 124 -0.25 7.82 -4.99
N LEU A 125 -0.30 8.01 -3.67
CA LEU A 125 0.74 8.61 -2.83
C LEU A 125 1.33 7.54 -1.92
N VAL A 126 2.64 7.61 -1.71
CA VAL A 126 3.38 6.81 -0.74
C VAL A 126 4.32 7.72 0.04
N HIS A 127 4.43 7.50 1.35
CA HIS A 127 5.54 7.99 2.15
C HIS A 127 6.55 6.85 2.31
N ALA A 128 7.70 6.95 1.64
CA ALA A 128 8.74 5.94 1.75
C ALA A 128 9.35 5.98 3.17
N ILE A 129 9.49 4.81 3.80
CA ILE A 129 10.01 4.69 5.17
C ILE A 129 11.55 4.69 5.24
N SER A 130 12.21 4.46 4.10
CA SER A 130 13.67 4.42 3.97
C SER A 130 14.10 4.76 2.54
N GLU A 131 15.39 5.05 2.34
CA GLU A 131 15.98 5.28 1.02
C GLU A 131 15.83 4.06 0.10
N ASP A 132 15.98 2.84 0.63
CA ASP A 132 15.74 1.60 -0.12
C ASP A 132 14.29 1.49 -0.60
N ALA A 133 13.33 1.87 0.25
CA ALA A 133 11.92 1.90 -0.12
C ALA A 133 11.66 2.97 -1.19
N GLU A 134 12.26 4.16 -1.07
CA GLU A 134 12.18 5.21 -2.09
C GLU A 134 12.70 4.71 -3.44
N ALA A 135 13.90 4.11 -3.47
CA ALA A 135 14.48 3.54 -4.68
C ALA A 135 13.58 2.46 -5.30
N PHE A 136 12.94 1.62 -4.48
CA PHE A 136 11.95 0.63 -4.94
C PHE A 136 10.75 1.28 -5.64
N TYR A 137 10.16 2.33 -5.08
CA TYR A 137 9.03 3.02 -5.69
C TYR A 137 9.44 3.80 -6.96
N LEU A 138 10.60 4.44 -6.97
CA LEU A 138 11.14 5.09 -8.16
C LEU A 138 11.34 4.09 -9.31
N ALA A 139 11.87 2.89 -9.02
CA ALA A 139 12.01 1.81 -10.00
C ALA A 139 10.68 1.23 -10.50
N LEU A 140 9.56 1.57 -9.84
CA LEU A 140 8.19 1.27 -10.27
C LEU A 140 7.53 2.40 -11.07
N GLY A 141 8.22 3.54 -11.24
CA GLY A 141 7.72 4.70 -11.99
C GLY A 141 6.99 5.74 -11.14
N PHE A 142 7.11 5.68 -9.81
CA PHE A 142 6.68 6.79 -8.96
C PHE A 142 7.58 8.00 -9.20
N ALA A 143 7.03 9.19 -8.99
CA ALA A 143 7.78 10.44 -9.03
C ALA A 143 7.89 11.00 -7.61
N GLN A 144 9.07 11.53 -7.29
CA GLN A 144 9.30 12.20 -6.00
C GLN A 144 8.38 13.43 -5.88
N SER A 145 7.85 13.65 -4.68
CA SER A 145 7.16 14.89 -4.34
C SER A 145 8.15 16.06 -4.38
N PRO A 146 7.75 17.26 -4.81
CA PRO A 146 8.51 18.47 -4.49
C PRO A 146 8.70 18.55 -2.97
N SER A 147 9.92 18.92 -2.57
CA SER A 147 10.26 19.30 -1.19
C SER A 147 9.67 20.65 -0.82
#